data_AF-A0A2Z6P7C6-F1
#
_entry.id   AF-A0A2Z6P7C6-F1
#
_cell.length_a   1.000
_cell.length_b   1.000
_cell.length_c   1.000
_cell.angle_alpha   90.00
_cell.angle_beta   90.00
_cell.angle_gamma   90.00
#
_symmetry.space_group_name_H-M   'P 1'
#
loop_
_entity.id
_entity.type
_entity.pdbx_description
1 polymer ?
#
loop_
_entity_poly.entity_id
_entity_poly.type
_entity_poly.pdbx_seq_one_letter_code
_entity_poly.pdbx_strand_id
1 'polypeptide(L)'
;MSPILQEKKRNNLRDFLNVAGPMGVTHFLILSKTASGPYLRVATTPQGPTLTFKIQEYALAADIARSQLHPRCPKDLFKNSALIVLSGFVSSELPLRLTTNMFQNIFPTIDVKTVKLSACQRIVLLNYNKDTKLIDFRHYSIRLQPIGVSRRIRKLVQSHQVPDLRNLHDVSDFVTKAGYGSESEADDEAATVTLSSNIGRVNRASNKSAVRLQEIGPRMTLQLVRIEKGLCTGEVLFDAY
;
A
#
# COMPACT_ATOMS: atom_id res chain seq x y z
N MET A 1 -23.35 13.67 -4.83
CA MET A 1 -22.84 12.42 -4.25
C MET A 1 -22.95 11.35 -5.32
N SER A 2 -21.85 10.88 -5.87
CA SER A 2 -21.88 9.74 -6.78
C SER A 2 -22.46 8.53 -6.04
N PRO A 3 -23.44 7.80 -6.60
CA PRO A 3 -23.95 6.61 -5.96
C PRO A 3 -22.81 5.59 -5.83
N ILE A 4 -22.47 5.24 -4.59
CA ILE A 4 -21.51 4.16 -4.32
C ILE A 4 -22.20 2.88 -4.81
N LEU A 5 -21.65 2.25 -5.84
CA LEU A 5 -22.15 1.00 -6.38
C LEU A 5 -21.99 -0.09 -5.30
N GLN A 6 -23.07 -0.38 -4.58
CA GLN A 6 -23.05 -1.37 -3.52
C GLN A 6 -23.59 -2.70 -4.07
N GLU A 7 -22.80 -3.75 -3.92
CA GLU A 7 -23.19 -5.09 -4.35
C GLU A 7 -24.42 -5.58 -3.56
N LYS A 8 -25.44 -6.02 -4.29
CA LYS A 8 -26.57 -6.77 -3.73
C LYS A 8 -26.42 -8.23 -4.15
N LYS A 9 -26.80 -9.16 -3.27
CA LYS A 9 -26.73 -10.63 -3.53
C LYS A 9 -27.48 -11.10 -4.79
N ARG A 10 -28.34 -10.27 -5.38
CA ARG A 10 -29.11 -10.58 -6.60
C ARG A 10 -28.38 -10.17 -7.88
N ASN A 11 -27.33 -9.37 -7.79
CA ASN A 11 -26.66 -8.84 -8.98
C ASN A 11 -25.77 -9.90 -9.62
N ASN A 12 -25.87 -10.01 -10.94
CA ASN A 12 -24.97 -10.86 -11.71
C ASN A 12 -23.81 -10.03 -12.28
N LEU A 13 -22.72 -10.70 -12.65
CA LEU A 13 -21.57 -10.07 -13.29
C LEU A 13 -21.96 -9.28 -14.55
N ARG A 14 -22.95 -9.77 -15.30
CA ARG A 14 -23.48 -9.09 -16.50
C ARG A 14 -24.11 -7.74 -16.18
N ASP A 15 -24.80 -7.63 -15.04
CA ASP A 15 -25.42 -6.38 -14.61
C ASP A 15 -24.34 -5.35 -14.26
N PHE A 16 -23.26 -5.80 -13.61
CA PHE A 16 -22.10 -4.96 -13.30
C PHE A 16 -21.37 -4.46 -14.55
N LEU A 17 -21.26 -5.27 -15.60
CA LEU A 17 -20.67 -4.83 -16.87
C LEU A 17 -21.48 -3.73 -17.54
N ASN A 18 -22.81 -3.90 -17.58
CA ASN A 18 -23.70 -2.92 -18.21
C ASN A 18 -23.63 -1.56 -17.51
N VAL A 19 -23.42 -1.56 -16.18
CA VAL A 19 -23.29 -0.34 -15.39
C VAL A 19 -21.85 0.22 -15.41
N ALA A 20 -20.83 -0.62 -15.56
CA ALA A 20 -19.43 -0.22 -15.54
C ALA A 20 -19.06 0.76 -16.67
N GLY A 21 -19.61 0.56 -17.88
CA GLY A 21 -19.38 1.42 -19.04
C GLY A 21 -19.63 2.90 -18.76
N PRO A 22 -20.88 3.31 -18.45
CA PRO A 22 -21.21 4.72 -18.16
C PRO A 22 -20.55 5.26 -16.89
N MET A 23 -20.16 4.40 -15.94
CA MET A 23 -19.46 4.81 -14.72
C MET A 23 -17.94 4.94 -14.90
N GLY A 24 -17.39 4.57 -16.07
CA GLY A 24 -15.95 4.61 -16.33
C GLY A 24 -15.14 3.62 -15.48
N VAL A 25 -15.76 2.52 -15.02
CA VAL A 25 -15.06 1.50 -14.24
C VAL A 25 -14.20 0.67 -15.19
N THR A 26 -12.88 0.61 -14.92
CA THR A 26 -11.87 -0.04 -15.77
C THR A 26 -11.45 -1.42 -15.31
N HIS A 27 -11.55 -1.70 -13.99
CA HIS A 27 -11.09 -2.95 -13.40
C HIS A 27 -12.12 -3.51 -12.43
N PHE A 28 -12.32 -4.83 -12.47
CA PHE A 28 -13.10 -5.59 -11.51
C PHE A 28 -12.19 -6.46 -10.66
N LEU A 29 -12.45 -6.48 -9.35
CA LEU A 29 -11.85 -7.44 -8.42
C LEU A 29 -12.98 -8.33 -7.90
N ILE A 30 -12.93 -9.60 -8.27
CA ILE A 30 -13.97 -10.58 -7.99
C ILE A 30 -13.38 -11.63 -7.04
N LEU A 31 -13.93 -11.70 -5.83
CA LEU A 31 -13.58 -12.73 -4.87
C LEU A 31 -14.58 -13.88 -4.99
N SER A 32 -14.07 -15.11 -5.08
CA SER A 32 -14.91 -16.30 -5.12
C SER A 32 -14.34 -17.40 -4.23
N LYS A 33 -15.22 -18.14 -3.57
CA LYS A 33 -14.83 -19.29 -2.74
C LYS A 33 -15.42 -20.55 -3.37
N THR A 34 -14.56 -21.47 -3.78
CA THR A 34 -14.96 -22.80 -4.27
C THR A 34 -14.53 -23.86 -3.26
N ALA A 35 -14.85 -25.14 -3.51
CA ALA A 35 -14.43 -26.25 -2.66
C ALA A 35 -12.89 -26.41 -2.59
N SER A 36 -12.17 -26.01 -3.66
CA SER A 36 -10.71 -26.07 -3.73
C SER A 36 -10.01 -24.93 -2.98
N GLY A 37 -10.72 -23.82 -2.73
CA GLY A 37 -10.19 -22.69 -1.97
C GLY A 37 -10.74 -21.33 -2.40
N PRO A 38 -10.20 -20.25 -1.81
CA PRO A 38 -10.50 -18.88 -2.21
C PRO A 38 -9.69 -18.44 -3.43
N TYR A 39 -10.35 -17.74 -4.35
CA TYR A 39 -9.80 -17.22 -5.59
C TYR A 39 -10.10 -15.73 -5.73
N LEU A 40 -9.10 -14.98 -6.19
CA LEU A 40 -9.20 -13.59 -6.60
C LEU A 40 -9.09 -13.53 -8.12
N ARG A 41 -10.15 -13.07 -8.78
CA ARG A 41 -10.17 -12.78 -10.20
C ARG A 41 -10.07 -11.28 -10.40
N VAL A 42 -9.08 -10.85 -11.17
CA VAL A 42 -8.95 -9.45 -11.58
C VAL A 42 -9.27 -9.40 -13.07
N ALA A 43 -10.21 -8.57 -13.47
CA ALA A 43 -10.64 -8.47 -14.86
C ALA A 43 -10.62 -7.01 -15.33
N THR A 44 -10.32 -6.81 -16.61
CA THR A 44 -10.24 -5.48 -17.23
C THR A 44 -11.44 -5.30 -18.16
N THR A 45 -12.15 -4.18 -18.03
CA THR A 45 -13.28 -3.82 -18.90
C THR A 45 -12.80 -2.97 -20.08
N PRO A 46 -13.50 -2.98 -21.23
CA PRO A 46 -14.70 -3.75 -21.56
C PRO A 46 -14.44 -5.17 -22.09
N GLN A 47 -13.26 -5.46 -22.66
CA GLN A 47 -12.89 -6.78 -23.19
C GLN A 47 -11.47 -7.22 -22.80
N GLY A 48 -10.92 -6.65 -21.73
CA GLY A 48 -9.57 -6.97 -21.32
C GLY A 48 -9.44 -8.36 -20.69
N PRO A 49 -8.22 -8.87 -20.50
CA PRO A 49 -7.99 -10.19 -19.93
C PRO A 49 -8.48 -10.30 -18.49
N THR A 50 -8.80 -11.54 -18.10
CA THR A 50 -9.10 -11.95 -16.73
C THR A 50 -7.95 -12.78 -16.18
N LEU A 51 -7.38 -12.32 -15.06
CA LEU A 51 -6.33 -12.98 -14.32
C LEU A 51 -6.93 -13.65 -13.08
N THR A 52 -6.79 -14.96 -12.97
CA THR A 52 -7.28 -15.76 -11.84
C THR A 52 -6.13 -16.14 -10.93
N PHE A 53 -6.18 -15.65 -9.69
CA PHE A 53 -5.24 -15.97 -8.63
C PHE A 53 -5.90 -16.86 -7.58
N LYS A 54 -5.20 -17.92 -7.14
CA LYS A 54 -5.56 -18.66 -5.93
C LYS A 54 -4.94 -17.96 -4.72
N ILE A 55 -5.74 -17.71 -3.69
CA ILE A 55 -5.26 -17.15 -2.43
C ILE A 55 -4.79 -18.33 -1.57
N GLN A 56 -3.48 -18.39 -1.29
CA GLN A 56 -2.90 -19.42 -0.42
C GLN A 56 -3.06 -19.03 1.05
N GLU A 57 -2.61 -17.83 1.39
CA GLU A 57 -2.68 -17.28 2.74
C GLU A 57 -3.23 -15.87 2.70
N TYR A 58 -3.99 -15.49 3.72
CA TYR A 58 -4.48 -14.13 3.87
C TYR A 58 -4.55 -13.73 5.35
N ALA A 59 -4.36 -12.44 5.61
CA ALA A 59 -4.63 -11.83 6.91
C ALA A 59 -5.41 -10.53 6.72
N LEU A 60 -6.41 -10.32 7.56
CA LEU A 60 -7.26 -9.14 7.49
C LEU A 60 -6.50 -7.91 8.00
N ALA A 61 -6.85 -6.73 7.46
CA ALA A 61 -6.31 -5.46 7.94
C ALA A 61 -6.60 -5.26 9.45
N ALA A 62 -7.73 -5.77 9.96
CA ALA A 62 -8.07 -5.74 11.37
C ALA A 62 -7.13 -6.59 12.24
N ASP A 63 -6.69 -7.75 11.73
CA ASP A 63 -5.78 -8.64 12.46
C ASP A 63 -4.38 -8.06 12.52
N ILE A 64 -3.93 -7.45 11.41
CA ILE A 64 -2.65 -6.75 11.33
C ILE A 64 -2.64 -5.51 12.23
N ALA A 65 -3.75 -4.77 12.29
CA ALA A 65 -3.86 -3.65 13.21
C ALA A 65 -3.80 -4.11 14.68
N ARG A 66 -4.39 -5.26 15.02
CA ARG A 66 -4.36 -5.81 16.39
C ARG A 66 -3.01 -6.40 16.78
N SER A 67 -2.23 -6.91 15.83
CA SER A 67 -0.89 -7.45 16.12
C SER A 67 0.16 -6.36 16.37
N GLN A 68 -0.12 -5.11 16.00
CA GLN A 68 0.77 -3.98 16.21
C GLN A 68 0.51 -3.29 17.56
N LEU A 69 1.58 -2.93 18.27
CA LEU A 69 1.51 -2.13 19.51
C LEU A 69 0.85 -0.76 19.29
N HIS A 70 1.11 -0.13 18.14
CA HIS A 70 0.62 1.20 17.79
C HIS A 70 0.11 1.24 16.34
N PRO A 71 -1.09 0.74 16.06
CA PRO A 71 -1.63 0.69 14.70
C PRO A 71 -1.88 2.09 14.14
N ARG A 72 -1.60 2.25 12.85
CA ARG A 72 -1.79 3.51 12.14
C ARG A 72 -2.88 3.38 11.09
N CYS A 73 -4.06 3.90 11.39
CA CYS A 73 -5.20 3.95 10.47
C CYS A 73 -5.90 5.33 10.48
N PRO A 74 -5.21 6.43 10.07
CA PRO A 74 -5.87 7.72 9.92
C PRO A 74 -6.90 7.66 8.78
N LYS A 75 -8.08 8.25 8.99
CA LYS A 75 -9.21 8.20 8.03
C LYS A 75 -8.88 8.82 6.67
N ASP A 76 -7.98 9.81 6.64
CA ASP A 76 -7.59 10.51 5.41
C ASP A 76 -6.64 9.70 4.52
N LEU A 77 -6.02 8.65 5.06
CA LEU A 77 -5.00 7.86 4.35
C LEU A 77 -5.56 7.19 3.09
N PHE A 78 -6.84 6.81 3.11
CA PHE A 78 -7.50 6.14 2.00
C PHE A 78 -8.08 7.08 0.94
N LYS A 79 -8.04 8.40 1.16
CA LYS A 79 -8.53 9.39 0.18
C LYS A 79 -7.61 9.48 -1.05
N ASN A 80 -6.30 9.34 -0.84
CA ASN A 80 -5.32 9.40 -1.92
C ASN A 80 -5.02 8.00 -2.46
N SER A 81 -4.65 7.91 -3.74
CA SER A 81 -4.19 6.66 -4.36
C SER A 81 -2.91 6.15 -3.71
N ALA A 82 -2.71 4.83 -3.76
CA ALA A 82 -1.46 4.22 -3.32
C ALA A 82 -0.43 4.20 -4.46
N LEU A 83 0.85 4.26 -4.11
CA LEU A 83 1.95 3.99 -5.01
C LEU A 83 2.12 2.49 -5.16
N ILE A 84 2.39 2.00 -6.36
CA ILE A 84 2.67 0.58 -6.59
C ILE A 84 4.18 0.35 -6.72
N VAL A 85 4.69 -0.66 -6.02
CA VAL A 85 6.06 -1.16 -6.16
C VAL A 85 5.99 -2.62 -6.58
N LEU A 86 6.59 -2.93 -7.72
CA LEU A 86 6.67 -4.28 -8.26
C LEU A 86 8.10 -4.79 -8.09
N SER A 87 8.28 -5.82 -7.27
CA SER A 87 9.55 -6.49 -7.03
C SER A 87 9.54 -7.88 -7.67
N GLY A 88 10.62 -8.25 -8.35
CA GLY A 88 10.79 -9.60 -8.90
C GLY A 88 10.11 -9.87 -10.26
N PHE A 89 9.35 -8.91 -10.80
CA PHE A 89 8.59 -9.06 -12.06
C PHE A 89 9.42 -8.92 -13.36
N VAL A 90 10.73 -9.14 -13.32
CA VAL A 90 11.66 -8.87 -14.46
C VAL A 90 11.73 -10.02 -15.48
N SER A 91 10.79 -10.97 -15.47
CA SER A 91 10.79 -12.08 -16.44
C SER A 91 10.11 -11.68 -17.75
N SER A 92 10.63 -12.16 -18.88
CA SER A 92 10.03 -11.98 -20.21
C SER A 92 8.80 -12.85 -20.47
N GLU A 93 8.43 -13.70 -19.51
CA GLU A 93 7.25 -14.55 -19.56
C GLU A 93 5.97 -13.73 -19.75
N LEU A 94 5.17 -14.11 -20.76
CA LEU A 94 3.91 -13.46 -21.11
C LEU A 94 2.94 -13.36 -19.90
N PRO A 95 2.76 -14.41 -19.05
CA PRO A 95 1.89 -14.32 -17.88
C PRO A 95 2.30 -13.25 -16.86
N LEU A 96 3.61 -13.08 -16.64
CA LEU A 96 4.14 -12.11 -15.68
C LEU A 96 4.07 -10.68 -16.23
N ARG A 97 4.31 -10.50 -17.54
CA ARG A 97 4.13 -9.21 -18.21
C ARG A 97 2.68 -8.74 -18.17
N LEU A 98 1.73 -9.62 -18.46
CA LEU A 98 0.29 -9.30 -18.36
C LEU A 98 -0.12 -8.94 -16.94
N THR A 99 0.34 -9.73 -15.96
CA THR A 99 0.10 -9.47 -14.53
C THR A 99 0.63 -8.10 -14.13
N THR A 100 1.86 -7.78 -14.52
CA THR A 100 2.51 -6.49 -14.25
C THR A 100 1.74 -5.33 -14.87
N ASN A 101 1.36 -5.44 -16.15
CA ASN A 101 0.61 -4.39 -16.84
C ASN A 101 -0.77 -4.16 -16.21
N MET A 102 -1.46 -5.24 -15.83
CA MET A 102 -2.75 -5.12 -15.13
C MET A 102 -2.60 -4.38 -13.80
N PHE A 103 -1.67 -4.80 -12.95
CA PHE A 103 -1.48 -4.15 -11.65
C PHE A 103 -0.98 -2.70 -11.78
N GLN A 104 -0.18 -2.38 -12.79
CA GLN A 104 0.20 -1.00 -13.08
C GLN A 104 -1.01 -0.14 -13.45
N ASN A 105 -1.92 -0.66 -14.27
CA ASN A 105 -3.09 0.09 -14.76
C ASN A 105 -4.23 0.22 -13.72
N ILE A 106 -4.23 -0.60 -12.66
CA ILE A 106 -5.17 -0.45 -11.54
C ILE A 106 -4.93 0.86 -10.79
N PHE A 107 -3.68 1.32 -10.73
CA PHE A 107 -3.31 2.57 -10.06
C PHE A 107 -3.07 3.68 -11.09
N PRO A 108 -3.35 4.95 -10.75
CA PRO A 108 -3.08 6.05 -11.66
C PRO A 108 -1.58 6.15 -11.93
N THR A 109 -1.20 6.47 -13.16
CA THR A 109 0.19 6.73 -13.52
C THR A 109 0.71 7.94 -12.76
N ILE A 110 1.92 7.82 -12.22
CA ILE A 110 2.53 8.81 -11.33
C ILE A 110 3.65 9.51 -12.09
N ASP A 111 3.47 10.81 -12.35
CA ASP A 111 4.52 11.66 -12.91
C ASP A 111 5.36 12.28 -11.79
N VAL A 112 6.63 11.91 -11.74
CA VAL A 112 7.58 12.35 -10.68
C VAL A 112 7.66 13.88 -10.54
N LYS A 113 7.39 14.62 -11.62
CA LYS A 113 7.50 16.09 -11.65
C LYS A 113 6.28 16.81 -11.10
N THR A 114 5.08 16.23 -11.23
CA THR A 114 3.81 16.92 -10.91
C THR A 114 3.18 16.43 -9.61
N VAL A 115 3.63 15.28 -9.11
CA VAL A 115 3.01 14.60 -7.97
C VAL A 115 3.35 15.30 -6.66
N LYS A 116 2.31 15.58 -5.87
CA LYS A 116 2.44 16.14 -4.52
C LYS A 116 2.87 15.04 -3.55
N LEU A 117 4.01 15.21 -2.89
CA LEU A 117 4.50 14.27 -1.87
C LEU A 117 3.53 14.11 -0.69
N SER A 118 2.69 15.11 -0.41
CA SER A 118 1.65 15.02 0.62
C SER A 118 0.52 14.02 0.28
N ALA A 119 0.29 13.74 -1.01
CA ALA A 119 -0.67 12.75 -1.46
C ALA A 119 -0.10 11.31 -1.37
N CYS A 120 1.22 11.16 -1.48
CA CYS A 120 1.93 9.89 -1.41
C CYS A 120 2.03 9.38 0.03
N GLN A 121 0.96 8.75 0.53
CA GLN A 121 0.89 8.25 1.91
C GLN A 121 0.90 6.72 2.01
N ARG A 122 0.64 6.01 0.90
CA ARG A 122 0.43 4.57 0.85
C ARG A 122 1.26 3.92 -0.23
N ILE A 123 1.77 2.73 0.04
CA ILE A 123 2.50 1.89 -0.92
C ILE A 123 1.88 0.50 -0.90
N VAL A 124 1.54 -0.01 -2.07
CA VAL A 124 1.25 -1.42 -2.31
C VAL A 124 2.50 -2.05 -2.89
N LEU A 125 3.05 -3.03 -2.18
CA LEU A 125 4.17 -3.85 -2.60
C LEU A 125 3.63 -5.18 -3.12
N LEU A 126 3.98 -5.50 -4.36
CA LEU A 126 3.83 -6.82 -4.92
C LEU A 126 5.23 -7.41 -5.09
N ASN A 127 5.50 -8.53 -4.43
CA ASN A 127 6.76 -9.23 -4.55
C ASN A 127 6.54 -10.60 -5.20
N TYR A 128 7.14 -10.81 -6.36
CA TYR A 128 7.12 -12.10 -7.05
C TYR A 128 8.38 -12.91 -6.73
N ASN A 129 8.19 -14.10 -6.17
CA ASN A 129 9.28 -15.06 -5.97
C ASN A 129 9.29 -16.06 -7.13
N LYS A 130 10.43 -16.14 -7.85
CA LYS A 130 10.61 -17.02 -9.02
C LYS A 130 10.59 -18.50 -8.66
N ASP A 131 11.08 -18.87 -7.48
CA ASP A 131 11.22 -20.27 -7.07
C ASP A 131 9.88 -20.86 -6.66
N THR A 132 9.10 -20.11 -5.86
CA THR A 132 7.79 -20.56 -5.37
C THR A 132 6.65 -20.23 -6.32
N LYS A 133 6.87 -19.33 -7.30
CA LYS A 133 5.84 -18.77 -8.19
C LYS A 133 4.69 -18.07 -7.44
N LEU A 134 4.97 -17.60 -6.22
CA LEU A 134 4.01 -16.88 -5.39
C LEU A 134 4.24 -15.38 -5.49
N ILE A 135 3.14 -14.64 -5.38
CA ILE A 135 3.08 -13.18 -5.35
C ILE A 135 2.63 -12.76 -3.96
N ASP A 136 3.51 -12.11 -3.21
CA ASP A 136 3.16 -11.51 -1.93
C ASP A 136 2.57 -10.12 -2.16
N PHE A 137 1.33 -9.94 -1.73
CA PHE A 137 0.64 -8.66 -1.67
C PHE A 137 0.76 -8.08 -0.27
N ARG A 138 1.41 -6.92 -0.15
CA ARG A 138 1.57 -6.20 1.11
C ARG A 138 1.23 -4.72 0.94
N HIS A 139 0.62 -4.13 1.96
CA HIS A 139 0.19 -2.73 1.92
C HIS A 139 0.70 -1.97 3.14
N TYR A 140 1.49 -0.93 2.85
CA TYR A 140 2.22 -0.13 3.82
C TYR A 140 1.78 1.34 3.78
N SER A 141 1.82 2.00 4.93
CA SER A 141 1.81 3.46 5.05
C SER A 141 3.23 3.99 5.13
N ILE A 142 3.45 5.13 4.48
CA ILE A 142 4.70 5.87 4.56
C ILE A 142 4.64 6.78 5.78
N ARG A 143 5.67 6.72 6.63
CA ARG A 143 5.87 7.61 7.77
C ARG A 143 7.22 8.28 7.60
N LEU A 144 7.20 9.61 7.52
CA LEU A 144 8.42 10.41 7.47
C LEU A 144 8.86 10.74 8.89
N GLN A 145 10.10 10.39 9.19
CA GLN A 145 10.73 10.65 10.47
C GLN A 145 11.92 11.61 10.25
N PRO A 146 11.89 12.84 10.78
CA PRO A 146 13.00 13.77 10.61
C PRO A 146 14.23 13.28 11.40
N ILE A 147 15.39 13.29 10.74
CA ILE A 147 16.68 12.89 11.31
C ILE A 147 17.34 14.13 11.93
N GLY A 148 18.01 13.96 13.07
CA GLY A 148 18.68 15.07 13.79
C GLY A 148 17.78 15.86 14.75
N VAL A 149 16.55 15.40 15.01
CA VAL A 149 15.65 15.99 16.01
C VAL A 149 15.35 14.96 17.10
N SER A 150 15.60 15.32 18.37
CA SER A 150 15.34 14.43 19.51
C SER A 150 13.84 14.08 19.62
N ARG A 151 13.53 12.89 20.17
CA ARG A 151 12.14 12.43 20.38
C ARG A 151 11.30 13.43 21.19
N ARG A 152 11.92 14.11 22.15
CA ARG A 152 11.26 15.11 23.01
C ARG A 152 10.85 16.35 22.23
N ILE A 153 11.74 16.88 21.39
CA ILE A 153 11.43 18.01 20.49
C ILE A 153 10.33 17.61 19.50
N ARG A 154 10.37 16.37 19.00
CA ARG A 154 9.31 15.86 18.11
C ARG A 154 7.95 15.81 18.79
N LYS A 155 7.86 15.31 20.03
CA LYS A 155 6.62 15.30 20.82
C LYS A 155 6.15 16.73 21.11
N LEU A 156 7.04 17.63 21.49
CA LEU A 156 6.70 19.03 21.74
C LEU A 156 6.07 19.69 20.50
N VAL A 157 6.69 19.54 19.33
CA VAL A 157 6.22 20.21 18.10
C VAL A 157 5.00 19.53 17.47
N GLN A 158 4.87 18.20 17.58
CA GLN A 158 3.77 17.46 16.95
C GLN A 158 2.55 17.32 17.87
N SER A 159 2.75 16.89 19.12
CA SER A 159 1.66 16.60 20.06
C SER A 159 1.38 17.72 21.05
N HIS A 160 2.12 18.85 21.01
CA HIS A 160 2.02 19.96 21.98
C HIS A 160 2.12 19.49 23.45
N GLN A 161 2.67 18.29 23.66
CA GLN A 161 2.92 17.74 24.97
C GLN A 161 4.18 18.39 25.49
N VAL A 162 4.03 19.24 26.50
CA VAL A 162 5.14 19.85 27.20
C VAL A 162 5.79 18.75 28.05
N PRO A 163 7.06 18.38 27.79
CA PRO A 163 7.78 17.45 28.65
C PRO A 163 8.04 18.08 30.03
N ASP A 164 8.29 17.27 31.05
CA ASP A 164 8.58 17.79 32.39
C ASP A 164 9.87 18.64 32.36
N LEU A 165 9.72 19.93 32.63
CA LEU A 165 10.81 20.93 32.59
C LEU A 165 11.48 21.12 33.95
N ARG A 166 11.01 20.44 35.01
CA ARG A 166 11.43 20.68 36.39
C ARG A 166 12.93 20.48 36.64
N ASN A 167 13.57 19.61 35.87
CA ASN A 167 15.01 19.30 36.01
C ASN A 167 15.89 20.00 34.96
N LEU A 168 15.34 20.94 34.18
CA LEU A 168 16.04 21.64 33.09
C LEU A 168 16.16 23.12 33.46
N HIS A 169 17.40 23.61 33.53
CA HIS A 169 17.68 24.99 33.91
C HIS A 169 17.72 25.92 32.70
N ASP A 170 18.01 25.38 31.51
CA ASP A 170 18.06 26.14 30.25
C ASP A 170 17.49 25.35 29.06
N VAL A 171 17.13 26.06 27.99
CA VAL A 171 16.69 25.50 26.71
C VAL A 171 17.83 24.70 26.06
N SER A 172 19.07 25.12 26.26
CA SER A 172 20.26 24.39 25.81
C SER A 172 20.34 22.99 26.45
N ASP A 173 20.07 22.86 27.75
CA ASP A 173 20.00 21.58 28.46
C ASP A 173 18.95 20.63 27.88
N PHE A 174 17.82 21.16 27.41
CA PHE A 174 16.76 20.34 26.81
C PHE A 174 17.19 19.72 25.47
N VAL A 175 18.03 20.42 24.71
CA VAL A 175 18.56 19.97 23.42
C VAL A 175 19.77 19.05 23.62
N THR A 176 20.65 19.34 24.59
CA THR A 176 21.91 18.61 24.82
C THR A 176 21.75 17.36 25.70
N LYS A 177 20.86 17.34 26.71
CA LYS A 177 20.56 16.13 27.53
C LYS A 177 19.72 15.07 26.81
N ALA A 178 19.54 15.18 25.49
CA ALA A 178 18.76 14.26 24.69
C ALA A 178 19.27 12.79 24.74
N GLY A 179 20.51 12.53 25.15
CA GLY A 179 21.11 11.20 25.21
C GLY A 179 20.83 10.33 26.45
N TYR A 180 20.03 10.79 27.43
CA TYR A 180 19.84 10.09 28.72
C TYR A 180 18.43 9.55 29.00
N GLY A 181 17.64 9.25 27.97
CA GLY A 181 16.31 8.66 28.14
C GLY A 181 16.02 7.55 27.15
N SER A 182 16.15 6.29 27.60
CA SER A 182 15.80 5.03 26.89
C SER A 182 15.61 5.18 25.38
N GLU A 183 16.73 5.25 24.67
CA GLU A 183 16.79 5.18 23.21
C GLU A 183 16.82 3.72 22.72
N SER A 184 16.06 2.83 23.37
CA SER A 184 16.02 1.40 23.02
C SER A 184 15.02 1.11 21.88
N GLU A 185 15.07 1.89 20.80
CA GLU A 185 14.80 1.30 19.49
C GLU A 185 16.05 1.54 18.69
N ALA A 186 16.79 0.46 18.41
CA ALA A 186 17.89 0.46 17.47
C ALA A 186 17.48 1.28 16.23
N ASP A 187 18.30 2.25 15.88
CA ASP A 187 18.17 3.00 14.64
C ASP A 187 18.57 2.04 13.51
N ASP A 188 17.71 1.06 13.23
CA ASP A 188 17.78 0.23 12.04
C ASP A 188 17.92 1.18 10.86
N GLU A 189 18.89 0.90 9.99
CA GLU A 189 19.29 1.65 8.80
C GLU A 189 18.09 2.09 7.95
N ALA A 190 17.41 3.15 8.39
CA ALA A 190 16.23 3.64 7.71
C ALA A 190 16.72 4.45 6.52
N ALA A 191 16.20 4.13 5.32
CA ALA A 191 16.55 4.85 4.11
C ALA A 191 16.35 6.36 4.30
N THR A 192 17.46 7.11 4.30
CA THR A 192 17.46 8.55 4.50
C THR A 192 17.21 9.25 3.17
N VAL A 193 16.23 10.14 3.12
CA VAL A 193 15.89 10.91 1.92
C VAL A 193 15.92 12.40 2.25
N THR A 194 16.55 13.20 1.40
CA THR A 194 16.49 14.66 1.48
C THR A 194 15.18 15.13 0.88
N LEU A 195 14.37 15.84 1.66
CA LEU A 195 13.06 16.29 1.20
C LEU A 195 13.16 17.49 0.26
N SER A 196 12.47 17.42 -0.88
CA SER A 196 12.38 18.53 -1.84
C SER A 196 11.35 19.60 -1.46
N SER A 197 10.42 19.29 -0.56
CA SER A 197 9.35 20.21 -0.12
C SER A 197 8.96 19.97 1.34
N ASN A 198 8.29 20.97 1.93
CA ASN A 198 7.79 20.89 3.30
C ASN A 198 6.63 19.89 3.39
N ILE A 199 6.75 18.87 4.26
CA ILE A 199 5.71 17.88 4.52
C ILE A 199 5.31 17.95 6.00
N GLY A 200 4.28 18.73 6.29
CA GLY A 200 3.82 18.98 7.67
C GLY A 200 4.71 19.98 8.42
N ARG A 201 4.57 20.04 9.75
CA ARG A 201 5.24 21.07 10.58
C ARG A 201 6.72 20.81 10.85
N VAL A 202 7.12 19.54 10.92
CA VAL A 202 8.48 19.14 11.34
C VAL A 202 9.38 18.77 10.16
N ASN A 203 8.81 18.19 9.10
CA ASN A 203 9.60 17.79 7.94
C ASN A 203 9.68 18.97 6.98
N ARG A 204 10.70 19.81 7.15
CA ARG A 204 10.99 20.93 6.26
C ARG A 204 11.74 20.46 5.01
N ALA A 205 11.59 21.19 3.92
CA ALA A 205 12.41 21.07 2.72
C ALA A 205 13.90 21.15 3.11
N SER A 206 14.75 20.49 2.33
CA SER A 206 16.21 20.32 2.51
C SER A 206 16.68 19.54 3.75
N ASN A 207 15.81 19.22 4.71
CA ASN A 207 16.17 18.35 5.82
C ASN A 207 16.14 16.87 5.42
N LYS A 208 17.07 16.09 5.99
CA LYS A 208 17.10 14.63 5.86
C LYS A 208 15.97 14.02 6.70
N SER A 209 15.15 13.18 6.08
CA SER A 209 14.11 12.42 6.75
C SER A 209 14.27 10.93 6.44
N ALA A 210 14.18 10.11 7.48
CA ALA A 210 14.10 8.66 7.37
C ALA A 210 12.69 8.28 6.93
N VAL A 211 12.60 7.40 5.92
CA VAL A 211 11.34 6.79 5.51
C VAL A 211 11.12 5.52 6.32
N ARG A 212 10.08 5.51 7.15
CA ARG A 212 9.63 4.30 7.86
C ARG A 212 8.35 3.80 7.23
N LEU A 213 8.26 2.49 7.00
CA LEU A 213 7.08 1.83 6.50
C LEU A 213 6.34 1.18 7.68
N GLN A 214 5.05 1.42 7.77
CA GLN A 214 4.20 0.75 8.75
C GLN A 214 3.07 0.03 8.03
N GLU A 215 2.92 -1.24 8.30
CA GLU A 215 1.95 -2.07 7.61
C GLU A 215 0.51 -1.75 8.03
N ILE A 216 -0.39 -1.70 7.04
CA ILE A 216 -1.83 -1.47 7.24
C ILE A 216 -2.63 -2.72 6.87
N GLY A 217 -2.12 -3.50 5.91
CA GLY A 217 -2.80 -4.66 5.38
C GLY A 217 -3.84 -4.33 4.30
N PRO A 218 -4.52 -5.36 3.74
CA PRO A 218 -4.39 -6.79 4.06
C PRO A 218 -3.06 -7.41 3.58
N ARG A 219 -2.70 -8.58 4.14
CA ARG A 219 -1.63 -9.45 3.62
C ARG A 219 -2.26 -10.56 2.82
N MET A 220 -1.75 -10.82 1.62
CA MET A 220 -2.20 -11.98 0.85
C MET A 220 -1.02 -12.61 0.11
N THR A 221 -1.01 -13.92 0.05
CA THR A 221 -0.09 -14.70 -0.79
C THR A 221 -0.90 -15.27 -1.94
N LEU A 222 -0.62 -14.80 -3.15
CA LEU A 222 -1.38 -15.10 -4.36
C LEU A 222 -0.55 -16.01 -5.26
N GLN A 223 -1.21 -16.97 -5.89
CA GLN A 223 -0.62 -17.81 -6.93
C GLN A 223 -1.40 -17.61 -8.22
N LEU A 224 -0.70 -17.30 -9.31
CA LEU A 224 -1.34 -17.20 -10.63
C LEU A 224 -1.75 -18.60 -11.10
N VAL A 225 -3.04 -18.78 -11.38
CA VAL A 225 -3.60 -20.06 -11.82
C VAL A 225 -3.93 -20.01 -13.31
N ARG A 226 -4.67 -19.00 -13.75
CA ARG A 226 -5.18 -18.95 -15.12
C ARG A 226 -5.23 -17.54 -15.65
N ILE A 227 -4.97 -17.38 -16.95
CA ILE A 227 -5.21 -16.16 -17.72
C ILE A 227 -6.19 -16.47 -18.83
N GLU A 228 -7.28 -15.72 -18.89
CA GLU A 228 -8.31 -15.82 -19.91
C GLU A 228 -8.42 -14.50 -20.68
N LYS A 229 -8.71 -14.58 -21.97
CA LYS A 229 -9.03 -13.41 -22.79
C LYS A 229 -10.47 -12.97 -22.49
N GLY A 230 -10.72 -11.66 -22.47
CA GLY A 230 -12.04 -11.13 -22.16
C GLY A 230 -12.48 -11.42 -20.72
N LEU A 231 -13.78 -11.27 -20.46
CA LEU A 231 -14.32 -11.30 -19.11
C LEU A 231 -14.83 -12.69 -18.72
N CYS A 232 -14.02 -13.48 -18.02
CA CYS A 232 -14.37 -14.79 -17.43
C CYS A 232 -14.93 -15.87 -18.39
N THR A 233 -14.98 -15.64 -19.70
CA THR A 233 -15.61 -16.56 -20.68
C THR A 233 -14.85 -16.70 -21.99
N GLY A 234 -13.63 -16.17 -22.11
CA GLY A 234 -12.87 -16.28 -23.35
C GLY A 234 -11.77 -17.34 -23.30
N GLU A 235 -10.94 -17.31 -24.33
CA GLU A 235 -9.86 -18.28 -24.55
C GLU A 235 -8.81 -18.24 -23.43
N VAL A 236 -8.37 -19.42 -22.99
CA VAL A 236 -7.35 -19.57 -21.96
C VAL A 236 -5.97 -19.35 -22.61
N LEU A 237 -5.30 -18.27 -22.21
CA LEU A 237 -3.94 -17.92 -22.69
C LEU A 237 -2.84 -18.62 -21.87
N PHE A 238 -3.15 -18.93 -20.61
CA PHE A 238 -2.23 -19.59 -19.70
C PHE A 238 -3.03 -20.36 -18.65
N ASP A 239 -2.63 -21.59 -18.39
CA ASP A 239 -3.08 -22.39 -17.25
C ASP A 239 -1.87 -22.97 -16.53
N ALA A 240 -1.88 -22.89 -15.21
CA ALA A 240 -0.83 -23.44 -14.36
C ALA A 240 -1.08 -24.93 -14.04
N TYR A 241 -2.25 -25.47 -14.40
CA TYR A 241 -2.67 -26.86 -14.19
C TYR A 241 -3.11 -27.55 -15.47
#